data_AF-A0A9W4QT65-F1
#
_entry.id   AF-A0A9W4QT65-F1
#
_cell.length_a   1.000
_cell.length_b   1.000
_cell.length_c   1.000
_cell.angle_alpha   90.00
_cell.angle_beta   90.00
_cell.angle_gamma   90.00
#
_symmetry.space_group_name_H-M   'P 1'
#
loop_
_entity.id
_entity.type
_entity.pdbx_description
1 polymer ?
#
loop_
_entity_poly.entity_id
_entity_poly.type
_entity_poly.pdbx_seq_one_letter_code
_entity_poly.pdbx_strand_id
1 'polypeptide(L)' 'MYFVSSQIIRSLTSYLASQGLNKEHLLNNITQEGQQLNNSRYKYPLADYEQLMAIGAKHLNRNTVGLEFGQALNAQN' A
#
# COMPACT_ATOMS: atom_id res chain seq x y z
N MET A 1 16.50 -9.97 -2.46
CA MET A 1 15.82 -8.88 -1.73
C MET A 1 14.64 -8.45 -2.60
N TYR A 2 13.40 -8.65 -2.14
CA TYR A 2 12.20 -8.38 -2.93
C TYR A 2 11.78 -6.92 -2.77
N PHE A 3 11.45 -6.28 -3.88
CA PHE A 3 11.03 -4.88 -3.90
C PHE A 3 9.74 -4.72 -4.69
N VAL A 4 8.94 -3.75 -4.27
CA VAL A 4 7.64 -3.41 -4.82
C VAL A 4 7.74 -2.04 -5.47
N SER A 5 7.23 -1.91 -6.69
CA SER A 5 7.20 -0.64 -7.39
C SER A 5 6.39 0.40 -6.62
N SER A 6 6.83 1.66 -6.61
CA SER A 6 6.11 2.76 -5.99
C SER A 6 4.66 2.91 -6.49
N GLN A 7 4.38 2.50 -7.73
CA GLN A 7 3.03 2.40 -8.28
C GLN A 7 2.11 1.49 -7.46
N ILE A 8 2.59 0.30 -7.06
CA ILE A 8 1.80 -0.63 -6.25
C ILE A 8 1.55 -0.08 -4.86
N ILE A 9 2.58 0.50 -4.22
CA ILE A 9 2.42 1.15 -2.91
C ILE A 9 1.41 2.29 -3.00
N ARG A 10 1.51 3.13 -4.04
CA ARG A 10 0.59 4.24 -4.27
C ARG A 10 -0.85 3.74 -4.48
N SER A 11 -1.05 2.70 -5.28
CA SER A 11 -2.36 2.08 -5.48
C SER A 11 -2.89 1.48 -4.17
N LEU A 12 -2.06 0.80 -3.38
CA LEU A 12 -2.46 0.23 -2.08
C LEU A 12 -2.86 1.33 -1.10
N THR A 13 -2.01 2.34 -0.93
CA THR A 13 -2.29 3.47 -0.05
C THR A 13 -3.55 4.21 -0.48
N SER A 14 -3.78 4.39 -1.78
CA SER A 14 -5.00 5.02 -2.30
C SER A 14 -6.24 4.15 -2.08
N TYR A 15 -6.12 2.84 -2.26
CA TYR A 15 -7.20 1.88 -2.00
C TYR A 15 -7.58 1.89 -0.52
N LEU A 16 -6.60 1.76 0.38
CA LEU A 16 -6.82 1.81 1.82
C LEU A 16 -7.42 3.16 2.24
N ALA A 17 -6.94 4.27 1.67
CA ALA A 17 -7.51 5.58 1.95
C ALA A 17 -8.97 5.69 1.52
N SER A 18 -9.34 5.10 0.37
CA SER A 18 -10.72 5.03 -0.10
C SER A 18 -11.62 4.18 0.81
N GLN A 19 -11.05 3.26 1.59
CA GLN A 19 -11.78 2.45 2.56
C GLN A 19 -11.93 3.15 3.93
N GLY A 20 -11.47 4.40 4.05
CA GLY A 20 -11.57 5.20 5.28
C GLY A 20 -10.28 5.26 6.10
N LEU A 21 -9.17 4.67 5.63
CA LEU A 21 -7.88 4.84 6.30
C LEU A 21 -7.32 6.23 6.06
N ASN A 22 -6.68 6.82 7.06
CA ASN A 22 -5.99 8.07 6.85
C ASN A 22 -4.67 7.81 6.08
N LYS A 23 -4.56 8.43 4.90
CA LYS A 23 -3.36 8.34 4.06
C LYS A 23 -2.11 8.75 4.82
N GLU A 24 -2.17 9.80 5.64
CA GLU A 24 -1.02 10.24 6.44
C GLU A 24 -0.59 9.18 7.45
N HIS A 25 -1.54 8.49 8.08
CA HIS A 25 -1.26 7.40 9.02
C HIS A 25 -0.59 6.22 8.31
N LEU A 26 -1.03 5.88 7.09
CA LEU A 26 -0.39 4.84 6.28
C LEU A 26 1.05 5.22 5.90
N LEU A 27 1.25 6.47 5.48
CA LEU A 27 2.56 6.99 5.08
C LEU A 27 3.54 7.12 6.25
N ASN A 28 3.04 7.43 7.45
CA ASN A 28 3.85 7.55 8.66
C ASN A 28 4.28 6.17 9.20
N ASN A 29 3.56 5.11 8.83
CA ASN A 29 3.93 3.74 9.23
C ASN A 29 4.94 3.10 8.27
N ILE A 30 5.15 3.63 7.07
CA ILE A 30 6.22 3.15 6.19
C ILE A 30 7.47 3.98 6.36
N THR A 31 8.60 3.36 6.04
CA THR A 31 9.96 3.89 6.28
C THR A 31 10.26 5.19 5.51
N GLN A 32 9.39 5.62 4.61
CA GLN A 32 9.61 6.76 3.73
C GLN A 32 8.36 7.63 3.63
N GLU A 33 8.50 8.88 4.05
CA GLU A 33 7.50 9.94 3.89
C GLU A 33 7.00 9.97 2.43
N GLY A 34 5.70 10.22 2.25
CA GLY A 34 5.00 10.07 0.97
C GLY A 34 5.55 10.85 -0.23
N GLN A 35 6.62 11.63 -0.08
CA GLN A 35 7.37 12.27 -1.15
C GLN A 35 7.95 11.27 -2.15
N GLN A 36 8.37 10.08 -1.72
CA GLN A 36 8.92 9.05 -2.61
C GLN A 36 7.83 8.29 -3.40
N LEU A 37 6.54 8.42 -3.05
CA LEU A 37 5.46 7.81 -3.83
C LEU A 37 5.29 8.45 -5.21
N ASN A 38 5.72 9.70 -5.35
CA ASN A 38 5.78 10.36 -6.65
C ASN A 38 6.99 9.93 -7.48
N ASN A 39 7.92 9.16 -6.90
CA ASN A 39 9.13 8.73 -7.56
C ASN A 39 8.92 7.35 -8.22
N SER A 40 8.58 7.33 -9.51
CA SER A 40 8.33 6.09 -10.27
C SER A 40 9.57 5.19 -10.43
N ARG A 41 10.77 5.72 -10.20
CA ARG A 41 12.03 4.93 -10.20
C ARG A 41 12.36 4.30 -8.86
N TYR A 42 11.67 4.70 -7.79
CA TYR A 42 11.91 4.17 -6.45
C TYR A 42 11.20 2.83 -6.25
N LYS A 43 11.90 1.88 -5.65
CA LYS A 43 11.37 0.55 -5.31
C LYS A 43 11.36 0.42 -3.80
N TYR A 44 10.18 0.21 -3.23
CA TYR A 44 9.99 0.01 -1.81
C TYR A 44 10.38 -1.41 -1.43
N PRO A 45 10.98 -1.64 -0.25
CA PRO A 45 11.17 -2.98 0.26
C PRO A 45 9.81 -3.67 0.46
N LEU A 46 9.77 -4.98 0.23
CA LEU A 46 8.56 -5.79 0.46
C LEU A 46 8.01 -5.60 1.89
N ALA A 47 8.87 -5.38 2.87
CA ALA A 47 8.47 -5.13 4.25
C ALA A 47 7.52 -3.93 4.41
N ASP A 48 7.76 -2.80 3.72
CA ASP A 48 6.86 -1.63 3.76
C ASP A 48 5.48 -1.98 3.17
N TYR A 49 5.45 -2.78 2.10
CA TYR A 49 4.21 -3.26 1.48
C TYR A 49 3.43 -4.18 2.43
N GLU A 50 4.09 -5.17 3.02
CA GLU A 50 3.48 -6.09 3.97
C GLU A 50 2.94 -5.34 5.19
N GLN A 51 3.65 -4.32 5.66
CA GLN A 51 3.24 -3.50 6.78
C GLN A 51 1.99 -2.67 6.45
N LEU A 52 1.93 -2.03 5.28
CA LEU A 52 0.71 -1.34 4.80
C LEU A 52 -0.46 -2.30 4.68
N MET A 53 -0.23 -3.50 4.14
CA MET A 53 -1.27 -4.51 3.98
C MET A 53 -1.78 -5.00 5.33
N ALA A 54 -0.90 -5.22 6.31
CA ALA A 54 -1.27 -5.59 7.67
C ALA A 54 -2.08 -4.49 8.38
N ILE A 55 -1.69 -3.21 8.19
CA ILE A 55 -2.45 -2.06 8.71
C ILE A 55 -3.84 -2.00 8.09
N GLY A 56 -3.93 -2.14 6.77
CA GLY A 56 -5.18 -2.20 6.03
C GLY A 56 -6.09 -3.31 6.52
N ALA A 57 -5.56 -4.54 6.62
CA ALA A 57 -6.30 -5.70 7.10
C ALA A 57 -6.80 -5.51 8.54
N LYS A 58 -5.96 -4.97 9.42
CA LYS A 58 -6.32 -4.69 10.81
C LYS A 58 -7.40 -3.61 10.93
N HIS A 59 -7.28 -2.53 10.15
CA HIS A 59 -8.22 -1.41 10.23
C HIS A 59 -9.58 -1.74 9.61
N LEU A 60 -9.57 -2.50 8.51
CA LEU A 60 -10.79 -2.93 7.83
C LEU A 60 -11.43 -4.15 8.49
N ASN A 61 -10.78 -4.73 9.51
CA ASN A 61 -11.17 -6.01 10.12
C ASN A 61 -11.40 -7.10 9.06
N ARG A 62 -10.66 -7.02 7.95
CA ARG A 62 -10.83 -7.85 6.77
C ARG A 62 -9.49 -8.48 6.43
N ASN A 63 -9.40 -9.78 6.67
CA ASN A 63 -8.25 -10.57 6.25
C ASN A 63 -8.15 -10.71 4.72
N THR A 64 -9.19 -10.28 3.99
CA THR A 64 -9.28 -10.32 2.52
C THR A 64 -8.71 -9.09 1.83
N VAL A 65 -8.26 -8.06 2.56
CA VAL A 65 -7.74 -6.81 1.97
C VAL A 65 -6.63 -7.07 0.95
N GLY A 66 -5.75 -8.04 1.20
CA GLY A 66 -4.70 -8.41 0.25
C GLY A 66 -5.23 -9.05 -1.04
N LEU A 67 -6.29 -9.84 -0.94
CA LEU A 67 -6.97 -10.45 -2.09
C LEU A 67 -7.78 -9.42 -2.88
N GLU A 68 -8.53 -8.57 -2.20
CA GLU A 68 -9.32 -7.48 -2.81
C GLU A 68 -8.40 -6.48 -3.52
N PHE A 69 -7.27 -6.14 -2.91
CA PHE A 69 -6.26 -5.31 -3.55
C PHE A 69 -5.60 -6.01 -4.75
N GLY A 70 -5.26 -7.29 -4.62
CA GLY A 70 -4.71 -8.08 -5.73
C GLY A 70 -5.68 -8.16 -6.92
N GLN A 71 -6.98 -8.30 -6.66
CA GLN A 71 -8.02 -8.24 -7.68
C GLN A 71 -8.13 -6.84 -8.31
N ALA A 72 -8.09 -5.78 -7.50
CA ALA A 72 -8.11 -4.40 -7.98
C ALA A 72 -6.86 -4.03 -8.82
N LEU A 73 -5.71 -4.64 -8.55
CA LEU A 73 -4.51 -4.51 -9.40
C LEU A 73 -4.64 -5.25 -10.72
N ASN A 74 -5.17 -6.48 -10.70
CA ASN A 74 -5.41 -7.25 -11.92
C ASN A 74 -6.46 -6.59 -12.82
N ALA A 75 -7.48 -5.96 -12.25
CA ALA A 75 -8.51 -5.24 -12.99
C ALA A 75 -8.02 -3.92 -13.64
N GLN A 76 -6.85 -3.42 -13.25
CA GLN A 76 -6.22 -2.22 -13.83
C GLN A 76 -5.16 -2.54 -14.91
N ASN A 77 -4.90 -3.83 -15.19
CA ASN A 77 -4.00 -4.27 -16.28
C ASN A 77 -4.77 -4.62 -17.55
#